data_AF-F2JNB6-F1
#
_entry.id   AF-F2JNB6-F1
#
_cell.length_a   1.000
_cell.length_b   1.000
_cell.length_c   1.000
_cell.angle_alpha   90.00
_cell.angle_beta   90.00
_cell.angle_gamma   90.00
#
_symmetry.space_group_name_H-M   'P 1'
#
loop_
_entity.id
_entity.type
_entity.pdbx_description
1 polymer ?
#
loop_
_entity_poly.entity_id
_entity_poly.type
_entity_poly.pdbx_seq_one_letter_code
_entity_poly.pdbx_strand_id
1 'polypeptide(L)'
;MEFIQVEELMKAGKEVNDLVREWWKPSKGDLFTELLEEGLQRKACILCNENLDKANNSKNAVYPLLTVGQLINFIEWRTDYAIEKITYGIDCYWVYPYFDDSNYVDAPRWFSNEISFNAEELIDALWKCACEVARDSYYNK
;
A
#
# COMPACT_ATOMS: atom_id res chain seq x y z
N MET A 1 -4.11 16.53 1.95
CA MET A 1 -3.24 15.36 1.74
C MET A 1 -4.11 14.15 1.96
N GLU A 2 -4.29 13.32 0.95
CA GLU A 2 -5.07 12.08 1.04
C GLU A 2 -4.19 10.98 1.63
N PHE A 3 -4.78 10.16 2.49
CA PHE A 3 -4.13 9.03 3.16
C PHE A 3 -5.08 7.82 3.13
N ILE A 4 -4.51 6.62 3.15
CA ILE A 4 -5.28 5.39 3.21
C ILE A 4 -5.96 5.30 4.58
N GLN A 5 -7.25 4.96 4.58
CA GLN A 5 -7.98 4.72 5.81
C GLN A 5 -7.41 3.52 6.57
N VAL A 6 -7.41 3.59 7.90
CA VAL A 6 -6.83 2.56 8.77
C VAL A 6 -7.44 1.19 8.49
N GLU A 7 -8.76 1.15 8.27
CA GLU A 7 -9.52 -0.06 8.01
C GLU A 7 -9.03 -0.79 6.74
N GLU A 8 -8.62 -0.06 5.72
CA GLU A 8 -8.08 -0.63 4.48
C GLU A 8 -6.68 -1.23 4.69
N LEU A 9 -5.86 -0.62 5.55
CA LEU A 9 -4.55 -1.16 5.93
C LEU A 9 -4.67 -2.43 6.77
N MET A 10 -5.68 -2.51 7.64
CA MET A 10 -5.99 -3.71 8.42
C MET A 10 -6.45 -4.87 7.52
N LYS A 11 -7.30 -4.58 6.52
CA LYS A 11 -7.79 -5.59 5.55
C LYS A 11 -6.68 -6.18 4.70
N ALA A 12 -5.59 -5.44 4.45
CA ALA A 12 -4.51 -5.92 3.60
C ALA A 12 -3.77 -7.14 4.17
N GLY A 13 -3.85 -7.35 5.49
CA GLY A 13 -3.23 -8.48 6.16
C GLY A 13 -1.77 -8.22 6.54
N LYS A 14 -1.22 -9.10 7.37
CA LYS A 14 0.12 -8.91 7.96
C LYS A 14 1.24 -8.93 6.92
N GLU A 15 1.14 -9.82 5.94
CA GLU A 15 2.17 -10.00 4.89
C GLU A 15 2.40 -8.72 4.07
N VAL A 16 1.34 -8.10 3.57
CA VAL A 16 1.44 -6.84 2.81
C VAL A 16 2.06 -5.74 3.67
N ASN A 17 1.61 -5.61 4.92
CA ASN A 17 2.12 -4.60 5.84
C ASN A 17 3.60 -4.80 6.17
N ASP A 18 4.04 -6.04 6.41
CA ASP A 18 5.43 -6.36 6.70
C ASP A 18 6.32 -6.06 5.47
N LEU A 19 5.87 -6.41 4.26
CA LEU A 19 6.60 -6.13 3.02
C LEU A 19 6.75 -4.62 2.76
N VAL A 20 5.67 -3.85 2.94
CA VAL A 20 5.73 -2.39 2.81
C VAL A 20 6.69 -1.79 3.83
N ARG A 21 6.70 -2.29 5.07
CA ARG A 21 7.61 -1.80 6.12
C ARG A 21 9.07 -2.13 5.81
N GLU A 22 9.33 -3.31 5.26
CA GLU A 22 10.68 -3.72 4.84
C GLU A 22 11.23 -2.81 3.73
N TRP A 23 10.39 -2.50 2.75
CA TRP A 23 10.72 -1.59 1.66
C TRP A 23 10.89 -0.14 2.12
N TRP A 24 9.86 0.43 2.75
CA TRP A 24 9.79 1.85 3.08
C TRP A 24 10.72 2.24 4.25
N LYS A 25 10.97 1.29 5.17
CA LYS A 25 11.70 1.52 6.43
C LYS A 25 11.19 2.76 7.19
N PRO A 26 9.89 2.76 7.57
CA PRO A 26 9.22 3.95 8.10
C PRO A 26 9.91 4.49 9.34
N SER A 27 9.98 5.81 9.39
CA SER A 27 10.53 6.56 10.50
C SER A 27 9.43 7.03 11.45
N LYS A 28 9.81 7.86 12.42
CA LYS A 28 8.91 8.38 13.44
C LYS A 28 7.92 9.35 12.79
N GLY A 29 6.63 9.19 13.09
CA GLY A 29 5.55 9.94 12.42
C GLY A 29 4.99 9.29 11.17
N ASP A 30 5.67 8.28 10.59
CA ASP A 30 5.21 7.56 9.39
C ASP A 30 4.35 6.34 9.74
N LEU A 31 4.25 5.99 11.02
CA LEU A 31 3.54 4.81 11.52
C LEU A 31 2.35 5.22 12.38
N PHE A 32 1.29 4.44 12.31
CA PHE A 32 0.21 4.49 13.29
C PHE A 32 -0.03 3.11 13.93
N THR A 33 -0.63 3.12 15.12
CA THR A 33 -1.12 1.92 15.80
C THR A 33 -2.50 2.20 16.37
N GLU A 34 -3.31 1.16 16.51
CA GLU A 34 -4.41 1.20 17.47
C GLU A 34 -3.84 0.98 18.88
N LEU A 35 -4.13 1.89 19.81
CA LEU A 35 -3.92 1.65 21.23
C LEU A 35 -5.24 1.16 21.84
N LEU A 36 -5.16 0.03 22.54
CA LEU A 36 -6.18 -0.41 23.47
C LEU A 36 -5.83 0.20 24.83
N GLU A 37 -6.46 1.31 25.19
CA GLU A 37 -6.45 1.74 26.59
C GLU A 37 -7.36 0.81 27.40
N GLU A 38 -6.91 0.41 28.59
CA GLU A 38 -7.70 -0.39 29.52
C GLU A 38 -9.01 0.36 29.85
N GLY A 39 -10.11 -0.08 29.24
CA GLY A 39 -11.46 0.35 29.64
C GLY A 39 -12.28 1.21 28.67
N LEU A 40 -12.20 1.03 27.33
CA LEU A 40 -13.34 1.15 26.36
C LEU A 40 -13.17 1.98 25.07
N GLN A 41 -12.01 2.54 24.70
CA GLN A 41 -11.92 3.19 23.38
C GLN A 41 -10.66 2.82 22.61
N ARG A 42 -10.86 2.31 21.38
CA ARG A 42 -9.78 2.18 20.39
C ARG A 42 -9.40 3.58 19.96
N LYS A 43 -8.15 3.96 20.20
CA LYS A 43 -7.62 5.25 19.75
C LYS A 43 -6.53 4.98 18.72
N ALA A 44 -6.74 5.46 17.50
CA ALA A 44 -5.68 5.50 16.50
C ALA A 44 -4.69 6.61 16.87
N CYS A 45 -3.41 6.24 17.00
CA CYS A 45 -2.35 7.18 17.36
C CYS A 45 -1.20 7.08 16.35
N ILE A 46 -0.70 8.23 15.91
CA ILE A 46 0.57 8.33 15.18
C ILE A 46 1.70 8.05 16.17
N LEU A 47 2.61 7.16 15.81
CA LEU A 47 3.72 6.77 16.67
C LEU A 47 4.83 7.82 16.65
N CYS A 48 4.97 8.50 17.79
CA CYS A 48 6.11 9.35 18.12
C CYS A 48 7.19 8.52 18.86
N ASN A 49 8.44 9.02 18.92
CA ASN A 49 9.62 8.35 19.50
C ASN A 49 9.36 7.55 20.78
N GLU A 50 8.58 8.11 21.69
CA GLU A 50 8.38 7.59 23.05
C GLU A 50 7.53 6.29 23.07
N ASN A 51 6.82 6.01 21.97
CA ASN A 51 5.90 4.88 21.86
C ASN A 51 6.31 3.86 20.79
N LEU A 52 7.36 4.11 20.00
CA LEU A 52 7.74 3.23 18.89
C LEU A 52 8.27 1.87 19.38
N ASP A 53 9.15 1.89 20.38
CA ASP A 53 9.68 0.67 21.00
C ASP A 53 8.59 -0.09 21.77
N LYS A 54 7.65 0.64 22.40
CA LYS A 54 6.49 0.02 23.07
C LYS A 54 5.52 -0.60 22.07
N ALA A 55 5.27 0.07 20.94
CA ALA A 55 4.38 -0.41 19.89
C ALA A 55 4.96 -1.63 19.17
N ASN A 56 6.26 -1.60 18.84
CA ASN A 56 6.96 -2.76 18.27
C ASN A 56 6.98 -3.97 19.21
N ASN A 57 7.02 -3.74 20.53
CA ASN A 57 6.97 -4.80 21.54
C ASN A 57 5.54 -5.20 21.95
N SER A 58 4.54 -4.41 21.56
CA SER A 58 3.13 -4.71 21.82
C SER A 58 2.59 -5.66 20.77
N LYS A 59 1.55 -6.43 21.11
CA LYS A 59 0.81 -7.22 20.13
C LYS A 59 -0.02 -6.37 19.16
N ASN A 60 0.05 -5.04 19.26
CA ASN A 60 -0.75 -4.15 18.42
C ASN A 60 -0.13 -4.08 17.03
N ALA A 61 -0.98 -4.15 16.02
CA ALA A 61 -0.55 -4.00 14.65
C ALA A 61 -0.16 -2.55 14.38
N VAL A 62 1.04 -2.37 13.81
CA VAL A 62 1.61 -1.08 13.43
C VAL A 62 1.60 -0.97 11.92
N TYR A 63 1.02 0.10 11.40
CA TYR A 63 0.73 0.27 9.98
C TYR A 63 1.40 1.53 9.43
N PRO A 64 1.96 1.48 8.21
CA PRO A 64 2.54 2.64 7.55
C PRO A 64 1.45 3.58 7.02
N LEU A 65 1.63 4.89 7.23
CA LEU A 65 0.83 5.92 6.58
C LEU A 65 1.41 6.18 5.19
N LEU A 66 0.73 5.69 4.16
CA LEU A 66 1.16 5.84 2.78
C LEU A 66 0.38 6.96 2.06
N THR A 67 1.12 7.75 1.31
CA THR A 67 0.64 8.75 0.35
C THR A 67 0.65 8.17 -1.05
N VAL A 68 -0.05 8.83 -1.98
CA VAL A 68 -0.08 8.48 -3.41
C VAL A 68 1.32 8.24 -3.99
N GLY A 69 2.28 9.13 -3.75
CA GLY A 69 3.64 8.99 -4.27
C GLY A 69 4.38 7.78 -3.72
N GLN A 70 4.14 7.43 -2.45
CA GLN A 70 4.75 6.27 -1.82
C GLN A 70 4.14 4.97 -2.36
N LEU A 71 2.83 4.97 -2.66
CA LEU A 71 2.19 3.83 -3.30
C LEU A 71 2.70 3.58 -4.71
N ILE A 72 2.86 4.64 -5.51
CA ILE A 72 3.46 4.54 -6.84
C ILE A 72 4.87 3.95 -6.73
N ASN A 73 5.73 4.54 -5.90
CA ASN A 73 7.09 4.05 -5.73
C ASN A 73 7.15 2.59 -5.23
N PHE A 74 6.21 2.17 -4.39
CA PHE A 74 6.13 0.78 -3.93
C PHE A 74 5.80 -0.15 -5.09
N ILE A 75 4.79 0.18 -5.90
CA ILE A 75 4.37 -0.62 -7.05
C ILE A 75 5.53 -0.75 -8.04
N GLU A 76 6.20 0.37 -8.36
CA GLU A 76 7.36 0.35 -9.26
C GLU A 76 8.51 -0.47 -8.69
N TRP A 77 8.87 -0.27 -7.42
CA TRP A 77 9.91 -1.06 -6.76
C TRP A 77 9.58 -2.54 -6.76
N ARG A 78 8.33 -2.89 -6.49
CA ARG A 78 7.90 -4.29 -6.37
C ARG A 78 7.98 -5.00 -7.70
N THR A 79 7.72 -4.29 -8.79
CA THR A 79 7.38 -4.89 -10.08
C THR A 79 8.46 -4.67 -11.13
N ASP A 80 9.37 -3.72 -10.90
CA ASP A 80 10.38 -3.21 -11.84
C ASP A 80 9.79 -2.46 -13.05
N TYR A 81 8.51 -2.09 -13.00
CA TYR A 81 7.85 -1.31 -14.04
C TYR A 81 7.46 0.07 -13.51
N ALA A 82 7.90 1.12 -14.21
CA ALA A 82 7.46 2.48 -13.94
C ALA A 82 5.95 2.61 -14.22
N ILE A 83 5.25 3.44 -13.46
CA ILE A 83 3.87 3.82 -13.77
C ILE A 83 3.91 4.94 -14.80
N GLU A 84 3.47 4.66 -16.03
CA GLU A 84 3.43 5.64 -17.11
C GLU A 84 2.31 6.65 -16.90
N LYS A 85 1.12 6.15 -16.54
CA LYS A 85 -0.11 6.95 -16.55
C LYS A 85 -1.11 6.41 -15.55
N ILE A 86 -1.85 7.34 -14.94
CA ILE A 86 -3.04 7.04 -14.16
C ILE A 86 -4.20 7.83 -14.75
N THR A 87 -5.34 7.20 -15.03
CA THR A 87 -6.50 7.88 -15.62
C THR A 87 -7.79 7.55 -14.91
N TYR A 88 -8.66 8.54 -14.79
CA TYR A 88 -10.05 8.34 -14.41
C TYR A 88 -10.92 8.08 -15.64
N GLY A 89 -11.70 6.99 -15.63
CA GLY A 89 -12.64 6.64 -16.70
C GLY A 89 -13.62 5.56 -16.26
N ILE A 90 -14.87 5.62 -16.75
CA ILE A 90 -15.98 4.74 -16.30
C ILE A 90 -16.06 4.70 -14.76
N ASP A 91 -16.12 5.88 -14.15
CA ASP A 91 -16.27 6.07 -12.71
C ASP A 91 -15.20 5.41 -11.83
N CYS A 92 -13.99 5.19 -12.38
CA CYS A 92 -12.88 4.62 -11.62
C CYS A 92 -11.49 5.04 -12.13
N TYR A 93 -10.48 4.86 -11.29
CA TYR A 93 -9.08 5.01 -11.67
C TYR A 93 -8.45 3.73 -12.24
N TRP A 94 -7.66 3.92 -13.30
CA TRP A 94 -6.86 2.90 -13.99
C TRP A 94 -5.37 3.20 -13.86
N VAL A 95 -4.55 2.19 -13.59
CA VAL A 95 -3.09 2.28 -13.37
C VAL A 95 -2.36 1.60 -14.51
N TYR A 96 -1.67 2.39 -15.35
CA TYR A 96 -0.95 1.91 -16.53
C TYR A 96 0.56 1.87 -16.29
N PRO A 97 1.19 0.69 -16.40
CA PRO A 97 2.64 0.58 -16.38
C PRO A 97 3.23 0.97 -17.74
N TYR A 98 4.49 1.41 -17.72
CA TYR A 98 5.30 1.58 -18.91
C TYR A 98 5.93 0.24 -19.31
N PHE A 99 5.76 -0.19 -20.56
CA PHE A 99 6.43 -1.35 -21.15
C PHE A 99 6.58 -1.15 -22.67
N ASP A 100 7.64 -1.71 -23.26
CA ASP A 100 8.07 -1.44 -24.64
C ASP A 100 7.45 -2.41 -25.69
N ASP A 101 6.61 -3.35 -25.26
CA ASP A 101 6.10 -4.43 -26.13
C ASP A 101 4.59 -4.30 -26.43
N SER A 102 4.26 -4.26 -27.73
CA SER A 102 2.88 -4.25 -28.21
C SER A 102 2.13 -5.57 -28.00
N ASN A 103 2.82 -6.67 -27.66
CA ASN A 103 2.21 -7.97 -27.40
C ASN A 103 1.99 -8.28 -25.91
N TYR A 104 2.27 -7.32 -25.00
CA TYR A 104 2.12 -7.47 -23.55
C TYR A 104 2.91 -8.64 -22.94
N VAL A 105 3.92 -9.19 -23.62
CA VAL A 105 4.72 -10.31 -23.09
C VAL A 105 5.51 -9.86 -21.87
N ASP A 106 6.01 -8.62 -21.92
CA ASP A 106 6.75 -7.96 -20.85
C ASP A 106 5.88 -6.99 -20.04
N ALA A 107 4.55 -7.16 -20.01
CA ALA A 107 3.70 -6.34 -19.16
C ALA A 107 3.64 -6.91 -17.73
N PRO A 108 3.45 -6.07 -16.70
CA PRO A 108 3.13 -6.57 -15.37
C PRO A 108 1.87 -7.41 -15.40
N ARG A 109 1.85 -8.47 -14.60
CA ARG A 109 0.74 -9.43 -14.53
C ARG A 109 -0.61 -8.81 -14.23
N TRP A 110 -0.70 -7.77 -13.40
CA TRP A 110 -2.00 -7.15 -13.16
C TRP A 110 -2.55 -6.54 -14.45
N PHE A 111 -1.67 -6.02 -15.28
CA PHE A 111 -2.04 -5.39 -16.54
C PHE A 111 -2.33 -6.45 -17.61
N SER A 112 -1.45 -7.46 -17.76
CA SER A 112 -1.65 -8.54 -18.74
C SER A 112 -2.89 -9.39 -18.44
N ASN A 113 -3.26 -9.53 -17.17
CA ASN A 113 -4.43 -10.29 -16.74
C ASN A 113 -5.70 -9.42 -16.64
N GLU A 114 -5.64 -8.16 -17.11
CA GLU A 114 -6.75 -7.21 -17.08
C GLU A 114 -7.34 -7.02 -15.67
N ILE A 115 -6.50 -7.11 -14.63
CA ILE A 115 -6.91 -6.85 -13.25
C ILE A 115 -7.18 -5.35 -13.13
N SER A 116 -8.46 -5.01 -12.94
CA SER A 116 -8.85 -3.65 -12.62
C SER A 116 -8.87 -3.42 -11.12
N PHE A 117 -8.34 -2.27 -10.72
CA PHE A 117 -8.34 -1.79 -9.33
C PHE A 117 -9.48 -0.82 -9.04
N ASN A 118 -10.52 -0.78 -9.89
CA ASN A 118 -11.72 0.04 -9.82
C ASN A 118 -11.97 0.66 -8.45
N ALA A 119 -11.63 1.93 -8.28
CA ALA A 119 -11.97 2.73 -7.12
C ALA A 119 -12.28 4.16 -7.56
N GLU A 120 -13.23 4.78 -6.87
CA GLU A 120 -13.63 6.16 -7.10
C GLU A 120 -12.53 7.15 -6.71
N GLU A 121 -11.72 6.79 -5.70
CA GLU A 121 -10.60 7.59 -5.20
C GLU A 121 -9.26 7.04 -5.70
N LEU A 122 -8.34 7.96 -6.05
CA LEU A 122 -7.02 7.62 -6.59
C LEU A 122 -6.21 6.77 -5.61
N ILE A 123 -6.22 7.18 -4.34
CA ILE A 123 -5.44 6.51 -3.30
C ILE A 123 -5.91 5.06 -3.07
N ASP A 124 -7.21 4.81 -3.22
CA ASP A 124 -7.79 3.47 -3.06
C ASP A 124 -7.44 2.57 -4.23
N ALA A 125 -7.45 3.09 -5.47
CA ALA A 125 -7.03 2.34 -6.65
C ALA A 125 -5.55 1.95 -6.56
N LEU A 126 -4.69 2.89 -6.14
CA LEU A 126 -3.27 2.62 -5.92
C LEU A 126 -3.05 1.65 -4.76
N TRP A 127 -3.82 1.74 -3.68
CA TRP A 127 -3.70 0.79 -2.57
C TRP A 127 -4.08 -0.63 -2.98
N LYS A 128 -5.17 -0.80 -3.74
CA LYS A 128 -5.56 -2.09 -4.30
C LYS A 128 -4.48 -2.66 -5.21
N CYS A 129 -3.89 -1.83 -6.07
CA CYS A 129 -2.76 -2.22 -6.91
C CYS A 129 -1.55 -2.67 -6.07
N ALA A 130 -1.15 -1.87 -5.08
CA ALA A 130 -0.07 -2.18 -4.15
C ALA A 130 -0.31 -3.52 -3.42
N CYS A 131 -1.54 -3.76 -2.95
CA CYS A 131 -1.91 -5.01 -2.30
C CYS A 131 -1.80 -6.22 -3.23
N GLU A 132 -2.20 -6.07 -4.50
CA GLU A 132 -2.13 -7.14 -5.49
C GLU A 132 -0.67 -7.51 -5.78
N VAL A 133 0.18 -6.51 -6.07
CA VAL A 133 1.60 -6.75 -6.37
C VAL A 133 2.39 -7.24 -5.16
N ALA A 134 1.97 -6.88 -3.95
CA ALA A 134 2.55 -7.40 -2.71
C ALA A 134 2.28 -8.90 -2.54
N ARG A 135 1.08 -9.36 -2.90
CA ARG A 135 0.67 -10.78 -2.75
C ARG A 135 1.07 -11.66 -3.92
N ASP A 136 1.32 -11.09 -5.09
CA ASP A 136 1.71 -11.88 -6.26
C ASP A 136 3.17 -12.38 -6.11
N SER A 137 3.28 -13.68 -5.90
CA SER A 137 4.55 -14.41 -5.78
C SER A 137 5.47 -14.26 -6.99
N TYR A 138 4.95 -13.90 -8.16
CA TYR A 138 5.74 -13.63 -9.37
C TYR A 138 6.76 -12.52 -9.13
N TYR A 139 6.40 -11.53 -8.30
CA TYR A 139 7.27 -10.41 -8.02
C TYR A 139 8.24 -10.66 -6.87
N ASN A 140 8.20 -11.81 -6.16
CA ASN A 140 8.98 -12.03 -4.93
C ASN A 140 10.46 -11.68 -5.10
N LYS A 141 10.92 -10.69 -4.34
CA LYS A 141 12.31 -10.21 -4.27
C LYS A 141 12.91 -10.61 -2.93
#